data_AF-A0A1B9B568-F1
#
_entry.id   AF-A0A1B9B568-F1
#
_cell.length_a   1.000
_cell.length_b   1.000
_cell.length_c   1.000
_cell.angle_alpha   90.00
_cell.angle_beta   90.00
_cell.angle_gamma   90.00
#
_symmetry.space_group_name_H-M   'P 1'
#
loop_
_entity.id
_entity.type
_entity.pdbx_description
1 polymer ?
#
loop_
_entity_poly.entity_id
_entity_poly.type
_entity_poly.pdbx_seq_one_letter_code
_entity_poly.pdbx_strand_id
1 'polypeptide(L)'
;MFKSLKKKIKDQRGLTLIELLAVIVILGIIAAIAIPAIGGLIDNTKKDAHIANAQQMINSAKLAITSDPALQPKTDGGKSYISLAYLEAQGYIDEVKDPDGSNYEKGDPDLVDDADATKSLIGTAPADTTSYVEVTKSGKGYTYVVNLYGSERKIQKAALSGLVRTAVVKR
;
A
#
# COMPACT_ATOMS: atom_id res chain seq x y z
N MET A 1 -54.68 11.13 -26.52
CA MET A 1 -53.76 12.22 -26.93
C MET A 1 -52.28 11.77 -27.00
N PHE A 2 -51.97 10.55 -27.46
CA PHE A 2 -50.60 9.98 -27.47
C PHE A 2 -50.05 9.64 -28.88
N LYS A 3 -50.66 10.18 -29.96
CA LYS A 3 -50.33 9.79 -31.34
C LYS A 3 -49.11 10.55 -31.92
N SER A 4 -48.76 11.70 -31.35
CA SER A 4 -47.69 12.58 -31.88
C SER A 4 -46.28 12.22 -31.39
N LEU A 5 -46.14 11.50 -30.28
CA LEU A 5 -44.84 11.06 -29.75
C LEU A 5 -44.27 9.87 -30.53
N LYS A 6 -45.15 8.98 -31.02
CA LYS A 6 -44.77 7.77 -31.78
C LYS A 6 -44.15 8.07 -33.16
N LYS A 7 -44.40 9.27 -33.71
CA LYS A 7 -43.90 9.67 -35.04
C LYS A 7 -42.43 10.12 -35.01
N LYS A 8 -41.97 10.74 -33.92
CA LYS A 8 -40.59 11.25 -33.78
C LYS A 8 -39.52 10.16 -33.59
N ILE A 9 -39.90 8.95 -33.17
CA ILE A 9 -38.97 7.81 -33.03
C ILE A 9 -38.70 7.13 -34.39
N LYS A 10 -39.55 7.34 -35.40
CA LYS A 10 -39.45 6.70 -36.72
C LYS A 10 -38.57 7.47 -37.72
N ASP A 11 -38.04 8.63 -37.32
CA ASP A 11 -37.16 9.48 -38.14
C ASP A 11 -35.66 9.26 -37.85
N GLN A 12 -35.25 8.06 -37.44
CA GLN A 12 -33.84 7.65 -37.32
C GLN A 12 -33.19 7.34 -38.71
N ARG A 13 -33.51 8.13 -39.74
CA ARG A 13 -33.03 7.92 -41.13
C ARG A 13 -31.62 8.48 -41.37
N GLY A 14 -30.73 8.42 -40.38
CA GLY A 14 -29.46 9.15 -40.42
C GLY A 14 -28.31 8.46 -39.69
N LEU A 15 -28.36 7.13 -39.54
CA LEU A 15 -27.20 6.37 -39.09
C LEU A 15 -26.79 5.43 -40.22
N THR A 16 -25.79 5.84 -40.98
CA THR A 16 -25.19 4.97 -41.99
C THR A 16 -24.08 4.13 -41.35
N LEU A 17 -23.84 2.93 -41.87
CA LEU A 17 -22.76 2.07 -41.36
C LEU A 17 -21.38 2.76 -41.46
N ILE A 18 -21.19 3.64 -42.44
CA ILE A 18 -19.92 4.37 -42.63
C ILE A 18 -19.65 5.41 -41.53
N GLU A 19 -20.69 6.06 -41.00
CA GLU A 19 -20.55 7.02 -39.89
C GLU A 19 -20.17 6.30 -38.59
N LEU A 20 -20.81 5.16 -38.31
CA LEU A 20 -20.39 4.32 -37.18
C LEU A 20 -18.99 3.75 -37.37
N LEU A 21 -18.63 3.37 -38.60
CA LEU A 21 -17.30 2.86 -38.92
C LEU A 21 -16.22 3.90 -38.65
N ALA A 22 -16.41 5.15 -39.11
CA ALA A 22 -15.44 6.23 -38.90
C ALA A 22 -15.19 6.49 -37.40
N VAL A 23 -16.23 6.45 -36.57
CA VAL A 23 -16.11 6.64 -35.10
C VAL A 23 -15.31 5.52 -34.45
N ILE A 24 -15.61 4.26 -34.78
CA ILE A 24 -14.90 3.11 -34.20
C ILE A 24 -13.43 3.11 -34.62
N VAL A 25 -13.11 3.52 -35.86
CA VAL A 25 -11.72 3.67 -36.31
C VAL A 25 -10.97 4.70 -35.47
N ILE A 26 -11.56 5.88 -35.26
CA ILE A 26 -10.94 6.92 -34.42
C ILE A 26 -10.77 6.45 -32.98
N LEU A 27 -11.80 5.82 -32.38
CA LEU A 27 -11.72 5.25 -31.04
C LEU A 27 -10.66 4.14 -30.95
N GLY A 28 -10.49 3.34 -31.99
CA GLY A 28 -9.46 2.30 -32.07
C GLY A 28 -8.05 2.86 -32.05
N ILE A 29 -7.79 3.94 -32.81
CA ILE A 29 -6.49 4.62 -32.82
C ILE A 29 -6.19 5.22 -31.44
N ILE A 30 -7.17 5.90 -30.83
CA ILE A 30 -7.02 6.47 -29.49
C ILE A 30 -6.75 5.37 -28.46
N ALA A 31 -7.54 4.28 -28.48
CA ALA A 31 -7.39 3.16 -27.56
C ALA A 31 -6.02 2.49 -27.68
N ALA A 32 -5.49 2.34 -28.90
CA ALA A 32 -4.18 1.72 -29.14
C ALA A 32 -3.03 2.45 -28.42
N ILE A 33 -3.06 3.78 -28.36
CA ILE A 33 -2.03 4.59 -27.68
C ILE A 33 -2.36 4.76 -26.18
N ALA A 34 -3.65 4.94 -25.86
CA ALA A 34 -4.08 5.23 -24.50
C ALA A 34 -3.92 4.04 -23.54
N ILE A 35 -4.22 2.81 -23.98
CA ILE A 35 -4.21 1.62 -23.10
C ILE A 35 -2.81 1.36 -22.51
N PRO A 36 -1.72 1.30 -23.29
CA PRO A 36 -0.37 1.10 -22.73
C PRO A 36 0.06 2.25 -21.80
N ALA A 37 -0.27 3.50 -22.16
CA ALA A 37 0.10 4.67 -21.38
C ALA A 37 -0.61 4.70 -20.01
N ILE A 38 -1.92 4.43 -19.98
CA ILE A 38 -2.72 4.37 -18.75
C ILE A 38 -2.25 3.21 -17.85
N GLY A 39 -1.93 2.05 -18.43
CA GLY A 39 -1.42 0.90 -17.67
C GLY A 39 -0.13 1.22 -16.90
N GLY A 40 0.83 1.89 -17.55
CA GLY A 40 2.07 2.34 -16.91
C GLY A 40 1.85 3.42 -15.85
N LEU A 41 0.92 4.34 -16.08
CA LEU A 41 0.55 5.37 -15.11
C LEU A 41 -0.06 4.74 -13.84
N ILE A 42 -1.01 3.81 -13.99
CA ILE A 42 -1.64 3.11 -12.87
C ILE A 42 -0.60 2.32 -12.06
N ASP A 43 0.33 1.61 -12.70
CA ASP A 43 1.41 0.89 -12.00
C ASP A 43 2.28 1.83 -11.16
N ASN A 44 2.62 3.00 -11.69
CA ASN A 44 3.37 4.02 -10.95
C ASN A 44 2.56 4.60 -9.78
N THR A 45 1.28 4.92 -9.98
CA THR A 45 0.40 5.41 -8.90
C THR A 45 0.27 4.37 -7.79
N LYS A 46 0.13 3.10 -8.13
CA LYS A 46 0.10 2.00 -7.14
C LYS A 46 1.41 1.88 -6.37
N LYS A 47 2.57 2.00 -7.04
CA LYS A 47 3.88 2.04 -6.37
C LYS A 47 4.00 3.24 -5.42
N ASP A 48 3.56 4.42 -5.84
CA ASP A 48 3.58 5.63 -5.01
C ASP A 48 2.68 5.49 -3.77
N ALA A 49 1.50 4.89 -3.94
CA ALA A 49 0.61 4.60 -2.82
C ALA A 49 1.21 3.56 -1.85
N HIS A 50 1.86 2.51 -2.35
CA HIS A 50 2.61 1.55 -1.52
C HIS A 50 3.74 2.22 -0.72
N ILE A 51 4.45 3.16 -1.34
CA ILE A 51 5.49 3.96 -0.68
C ILE A 51 4.88 4.83 0.41
N ALA A 52 3.77 5.52 0.13
CA ALA A 52 3.09 6.36 1.11
C ALA A 52 2.62 5.53 2.32
N ASN A 53 2.04 4.35 2.08
CA ASN A 53 1.64 3.41 3.13
C ASN A 53 2.82 2.97 4.00
N ALA A 54 3.97 2.65 3.37
CA ALA A 54 5.20 2.31 4.08
C ALA A 54 5.75 3.49 4.92
N GLN A 55 5.69 4.71 4.39
CA GLN A 55 6.07 5.92 5.13
C GLN A 55 5.15 6.16 6.33
N GLN A 56 3.84 5.97 6.15
CA GLN A 56 2.85 6.08 7.21
C GLN A 56 3.10 5.04 8.30
N MET A 57 3.42 3.79 7.95
CA MET A 57 3.82 2.75 8.90
C MET A 57 5.04 3.15 9.72
N ILE A 58 6.11 3.66 9.08
CA ILE A 58 7.30 4.14 9.80
C ILE A 58 6.93 5.25 10.79
N ASN A 59 6.11 6.21 10.38
CA ASN A 59 5.70 7.31 11.24
C ASN A 59 4.80 6.85 12.41
N SER A 60 3.95 5.86 12.17
CA SER A 60 3.10 5.26 13.20
C SER A 60 3.93 4.46 14.20
N ALA A 61 4.92 3.70 13.73
CA ALA A 61 5.89 3.02 14.59
C ALA A 61 6.73 4.00 15.43
N LYS A 62 7.16 5.14 14.86
CA LYS A 62 7.81 6.23 15.61
C LYS A 62 6.93 6.73 16.75
N LEU A 63 5.66 6.94 16.48
CA LEU A 63 4.69 7.38 17.48
C LEU A 63 4.50 6.31 18.57
N ALA A 64 4.37 5.05 18.17
CA ALA A 64 4.21 3.92 19.08
C ALA A 64 5.38 3.80 20.05
N ILE A 65 6.63 3.82 19.56
CA ILE A 65 7.79 3.71 20.47
C ILE A 65 7.97 4.93 21.37
N THR A 66 7.48 6.10 20.96
CA THR A 66 7.56 7.32 21.78
C THR A 66 6.50 7.29 22.88
N SER A 67 5.35 6.67 22.59
CA SER A 67 4.20 6.58 23.49
C SER A 67 4.35 5.44 24.50
N ASP A 68 4.96 4.33 24.08
CA ASP A 68 5.17 3.15 24.93
C ASP A 68 6.67 2.77 25.02
N PRO A 69 7.32 3.03 26.17
CA PRO A 69 8.71 2.65 26.43
C PRO A 69 9.00 1.15 26.35
N ALA A 70 7.98 0.28 26.50
CA ALA A 70 8.16 -1.17 26.39
C ALA A 70 8.54 -1.59 24.95
N LEU A 71 8.16 -0.77 23.96
CA LEU A 71 8.44 -1.02 22.54
C LEU A 71 9.86 -0.60 22.13
N GLN A 72 10.56 0.14 22.99
CA GLN A 72 11.89 0.67 22.70
C GLN A 72 12.97 -0.41 22.86
N PRO A 73 13.90 -0.55 21.89
CA PRO A 73 15.06 -1.41 22.09
C PRO A 73 15.91 -0.92 23.27
N LYS A 74 16.22 -1.81 24.21
CA LYS A 74 16.91 -1.44 25.46
C LYS A 74 18.42 -1.24 25.26
N THR A 75 19.03 -2.13 24.49
CA THR A 75 20.46 -2.14 24.17
C THR A 75 20.76 -1.41 22.86
N ASP A 76 21.95 -0.83 22.76
CA ASP A 76 22.44 -0.25 21.50
C ASP A 76 22.64 -1.37 20.47
N GLY A 77 22.20 -1.15 19.24
CA GLY A 77 22.07 -2.20 18.22
C GLY A 77 20.93 -3.19 18.46
N GLY A 78 20.18 -3.08 19.57
CA GLY A 78 18.98 -3.86 19.83
C GLY A 78 17.89 -3.53 18.82
N LYS A 79 17.14 -4.56 18.41
CA LYS A 79 16.09 -4.47 17.38
C LYS A 79 14.73 -4.78 17.97
N SER A 80 13.76 -3.92 17.69
CA SER A 80 12.36 -4.11 18.05
C SER A 80 11.54 -4.24 16.76
N TYR A 81 10.58 -5.15 16.71
CA TYR A 81 9.71 -5.34 15.55
C TYR A 81 8.28 -5.01 15.92
N ILE A 82 7.67 -4.10 15.18
CA ILE A 82 6.29 -3.67 15.37
C ILE A 82 5.48 -4.08 14.14
N SER A 83 4.53 -4.99 14.30
CA SER A 83 3.68 -5.45 13.20
C SER A 83 2.65 -4.38 12.79
N LEU A 84 2.19 -4.44 11.54
CA LEU A 84 1.09 -3.59 11.08
C LEU A 84 -0.20 -3.87 11.87
N ALA A 85 -0.47 -5.14 12.19
CA ALA A 85 -1.62 -5.53 13.00
C ALA A 85 -1.62 -4.86 14.38
N TYR A 86 -0.46 -4.77 15.04
CA TYR A 86 -0.33 -4.07 16.32
C TYR A 86 -0.60 -2.57 16.18
N LEU A 87 -0.03 -1.92 15.15
CA LEU A 87 -0.24 -0.49 14.91
C LEU A 87 -1.71 -0.15 14.68
N GLU A 88 -2.43 -0.99 13.94
CA GLU A 88 -3.87 -0.83 13.71
C GLU A 88 -4.67 -1.11 14.98
N ALA A 89 -4.36 -2.19 15.71
CA ALA A 89 -5.09 -2.57 16.92
C ALA A 89 -4.96 -1.53 18.04
N GLN A 90 -3.79 -0.90 18.17
CA GLN A 90 -3.54 0.16 19.15
C GLN A 90 -3.94 1.55 18.64
N GLY A 91 -4.45 1.67 17.41
CA GLY A 91 -4.91 2.94 16.85
C GLY A 91 -3.80 3.94 16.51
N TYR A 92 -2.56 3.48 16.31
CA TYR A 92 -1.47 4.32 15.83
C TYR A 92 -1.58 4.62 14.34
N ILE A 93 -2.28 3.76 13.60
CA ILE A 93 -2.54 3.90 12.16
C ILE A 93 -3.96 3.42 11.86
N ASP A 94 -4.64 4.11 10.94
CA ASP A 94 -5.88 3.60 10.37
C ASP A 94 -5.62 2.37 9.49
N GLU A 95 -6.67 1.60 9.20
CA GLU A 95 -6.55 0.44 8.33
C GLU A 95 -5.97 0.82 6.96
N VAL A 96 -4.81 0.24 6.65
CA VAL A 96 -4.10 0.54 5.40
C VAL A 96 -4.45 -0.52 4.36
N LYS A 97 -4.91 -0.08 3.20
CA LYS A 97 -5.27 -0.95 2.07
C LYS A 97 -4.13 -1.09 1.08
N ASP A 98 -3.92 -2.30 0.55
CA ASP A 98 -3.02 -2.52 -0.58
C ASP A 98 -3.62 -1.88 -1.86
N PRO A 99 -2.89 -0.98 -2.55
CA PRO A 99 -3.28 -0.43 -3.86
C PRO A 99 -3.58 -1.48 -4.94
N ASP A 100 -3.15 -2.73 -4.76
CA ASP A 100 -3.44 -3.85 -5.64
C ASP A 100 -4.76 -4.58 -5.35
N GLY A 101 -5.51 -4.13 -4.34
CA GLY A 101 -6.90 -4.51 -4.09
C GLY A 101 -7.10 -5.49 -2.93
N SER A 102 -6.04 -6.09 -2.41
CA SER A 102 -6.09 -6.97 -1.22
C SER A 102 -5.67 -6.22 0.06
N ASN A 103 -5.63 -6.90 1.20
CA ASN A 103 -5.07 -6.33 2.42
C ASN A 103 -3.58 -6.68 2.47
N TYR A 104 -2.80 -5.89 3.18
CA TYR A 104 -1.42 -6.27 3.51
C TYR A 104 -1.43 -7.50 4.42
N GLU A 105 -0.36 -8.29 4.35
CA GLU A 105 -0.11 -9.37 5.32
C GLU A 105 0.29 -8.71 6.65
N LYS A 106 -0.66 -8.48 7.56
CA LYS A 106 -0.48 -7.56 8.70
C LYS A 106 0.43 -8.08 9.83
N GLY A 107 0.77 -9.37 9.81
CA GLY A 107 1.53 -10.03 10.87
C GLY A 107 0.70 -10.25 12.13
N ASP A 108 1.35 -10.77 13.17
CA ASP A 108 0.72 -11.08 14.46
C ASP A 108 0.59 -9.80 15.32
N PRO A 109 -0.62 -9.46 15.83
CA PRO A 109 -0.81 -8.31 16.73
C PRO A 109 -0.20 -8.51 18.12
N ASP A 110 -0.02 -9.76 18.56
CA ASP A 110 0.36 -10.15 19.91
C ASP A 110 1.84 -10.57 19.99
N LEU A 111 2.73 -9.94 19.23
CA LEU A 111 4.19 -10.13 19.35
C LEU A 111 4.73 -9.53 20.68
N VAL A 112 4.18 -9.99 21.81
CA VAL A 112 4.47 -9.58 23.17
C VAL A 112 4.45 -10.84 24.05
N ASP A 113 5.61 -11.42 24.35
CA ASP A 113 5.69 -12.57 25.28
C ASP A 113 5.49 -12.09 26.74
N ASP A 114 4.66 -12.78 27.52
CA ASP A 114 4.00 -12.29 28.73
C ASP A 114 4.82 -12.36 30.04
N ALA A 115 6.07 -12.83 30.03
CA ALA A 115 6.62 -13.41 31.28
C ALA A 115 7.68 -12.62 32.07
N ASP A 116 8.29 -11.56 31.56
CA ASP A 116 9.43 -10.94 32.26
C ASP A 116 9.60 -9.47 31.85
N ALA A 117 10.20 -8.62 32.68
CA ALA A 117 10.55 -7.25 32.32
C ALA A 117 11.61 -7.18 31.19
N THR A 118 11.99 -8.32 30.62
CA THR A 118 12.57 -8.55 29.29
C THR A 118 11.51 -8.69 28.17
N LYS A 119 10.26 -8.24 28.42
CA LYS A 119 9.18 -7.94 27.47
C LYS A 119 9.64 -6.89 26.48
N SER A 120 10.42 -7.37 25.55
CA SER A 120 10.79 -6.59 24.42
C SER A 120 9.94 -7.07 23.27
N LEU A 121 9.46 -6.12 22.49
CA LEU A 121 9.33 -6.31 21.04
C LEU A 121 10.66 -6.74 20.34
N ILE A 122 11.70 -7.14 21.10
CA ILE A 122 13.04 -7.58 20.71
C ILE A 122 13.01 -9.10 20.78
N GLY A 123 12.74 -9.71 19.65
CA GLY A 123 12.75 -11.15 19.41
C GLY A 123 12.83 -11.40 17.91
N THR A 124 12.98 -12.66 17.49
CA THR A 124 13.20 -13.08 16.09
C THR A 124 12.33 -12.29 15.12
N ALA A 125 12.95 -11.79 14.05
CA ALA A 125 12.24 -11.05 13.01
C ALA A 125 10.97 -11.81 12.59
N PRO A 126 9.81 -11.14 12.47
CA PRO A 126 8.63 -11.74 11.87
C PRO A 126 8.98 -12.31 10.49
N ALA A 127 8.18 -13.25 10.00
CA ALA A 127 8.40 -13.78 8.65
C ALA A 127 8.51 -12.62 7.65
N ASP A 128 9.50 -12.67 6.75
CA ASP A 128 9.72 -11.63 5.73
C ASP A 128 8.49 -11.44 4.79
N THR A 129 7.49 -12.33 4.89
CA THR A 129 6.18 -12.30 4.24
C THR A 129 5.11 -11.52 5.01
N THR A 130 5.46 -10.85 6.10
CA THR A 130 4.54 -10.06 6.93
C THR A 130 4.96 -8.60 6.98
N SER A 131 4.02 -7.72 7.29
CA SER A 131 4.22 -6.28 7.32
C SER A 131 4.59 -5.83 8.73
N TYR A 132 5.77 -5.26 8.88
CA TYR A 132 6.30 -4.80 10.16
C TYR A 132 7.32 -3.67 9.98
N VAL A 133 7.59 -2.94 11.06
CA VAL A 133 8.67 -1.97 11.15
C VAL A 133 9.71 -2.49 12.12
N GLU A 134 10.95 -2.63 11.66
CA GLU A 134 12.12 -2.86 12.47
C GLU A 134 12.65 -1.51 13.00
N VAL A 135 12.74 -1.40 14.31
CA VAL A 135 13.29 -0.26 15.04
C VAL A 135 14.62 -0.70 15.65
N THR A 136 15.72 -0.10 15.21
CA THR A 136 17.05 -0.37 15.77
C THR A 136 17.51 0.84 16.58
N LYS A 137 17.96 0.63 17.82
CA LYS A 137 18.58 1.69 18.62
C LYS A 137 19.99 1.96 18.11
N SER A 138 20.31 3.24 17.91
CA SER A 138 21.62 3.73 17.46
C SER A 138 22.02 4.90 18.36
N GLY A 139 22.75 4.59 19.43
CA GLY A 139 23.13 5.55 20.47
C GLY A 139 21.91 6.16 21.16
N LYS A 140 21.70 7.48 20.97
CA LYS A 140 20.56 8.23 21.53
C LYS A 140 19.33 8.27 20.61
N GLY A 141 19.44 7.73 19.40
CA GLY A 141 18.37 7.75 18.40
C GLY A 141 17.89 6.37 17.99
N TYR A 142 16.95 6.36 17.05
CA TYR A 142 16.36 5.15 16.48
C TYR A 142 16.40 5.20 14.96
N THR A 143 16.73 4.07 14.34
CA THR A 143 16.64 3.83 12.91
C THR A 143 15.44 2.96 12.63
N TYR A 144 14.70 3.29 11.56
CA TYR A 144 13.45 2.62 11.20
C TYR A 144 13.57 2.03 9.80
N VAL A 145 13.23 0.76 9.69
CA VAL A 145 13.24 0.00 8.46
C VAL A 145 11.90 -0.71 8.33
N VAL A 146 11.20 -0.52 7.21
CA VAL A 146 9.89 -1.13 6.97
C VAL A 146 10.02 -2.34 6.06
N ASN A 147 9.30 -3.39 6.44
CA ASN A 147 8.92 -4.49 5.58
C ASN A 147 7.41 -4.36 5.35
N LEU A 148 6.98 -4.13 4.11
CA LEU A 148 5.58 -4.02 3.75
C LEU A 148 5.28 -5.08 2.71
N TYR A 149 4.38 -6.01 3.03
CA TYR A 149 4.14 -7.19 2.21
C TYR A 149 2.68 -7.22 1.74
N GLY A 150 2.49 -6.88 0.46
CA GLY A 150 1.20 -6.86 -0.21
C GLY A 150 0.95 -8.10 -1.08
N SER A 151 -0.17 -8.10 -1.79
CA SER A 151 -0.57 -9.25 -2.62
C SER A 151 0.27 -9.38 -3.90
N GLU A 152 0.51 -8.27 -4.59
CA GLU A 152 1.29 -8.25 -5.84
C GLU A 152 2.68 -7.62 -5.68
N ARG A 153 2.84 -6.73 -4.70
CA ARG A 153 4.07 -5.95 -4.50
C ARG A 153 4.49 -5.97 -3.04
N LYS A 154 5.79 -5.79 -2.84
CA LYS A 154 6.41 -5.73 -1.52
C LYS A 154 7.51 -4.68 -1.48
N ILE A 155 7.76 -4.17 -0.29
CA ILE A 155 8.92 -3.36 0.07
C ILE A 155 9.64 -4.14 1.16
N GLN A 156 10.90 -4.48 0.94
CA GLN A 156 11.67 -5.26 1.90
C GLN A 156 12.82 -4.45 2.47
N LYS A 157 12.87 -4.36 3.80
CA LYS A 157 13.96 -3.77 4.57
C LYS A 157 14.39 -2.38 4.05
N ALA A 158 13.41 -1.50 3.80
CA ALA A 158 13.67 -0.14 3.33
C ALA A 158 13.62 0.89 4.46
N ALA A 159 14.62 1.76 4.55
CA ALA A 159 14.56 2.95 5.41
C ALA A 159 13.79 4.08 4.72
N LEU A 160 13.36 5.10 5.47
CA LEU A 160 12.58 6.24 4.94
C LEU A 160 13.24 6.91 3.73
N SER A 161 14.57 7.07 3.74
CA SER A 161 15.33 7.64 2.62
C SER A 161 15.42 6.73 1.39
N GLY A 162 15.24 5.41 1.58
CA GLY A 162 15.25 4.41 0.51
C GLY A 162 13.86 4.10 -0.05
N LEU A 163 12.80 4.75 0.46
CA LEU A 163 11.44 4.56 -0.02
C LEU A 163 11.20 5.32 -1.33
N VAL A 164 11.67 4.73 -2.42
CA VAL A 164 11.49 5.19 -3.80
C VAL A 164 10.85 4.09 -4.65
N ARG A 165 10.37 4.42 -5.86
CA ARG A 165 9.68 3.45 -6.75
C ARG A 165 10.47 2.17 -7.03
N THR A 166 11.80 2.22 -6.99
CA THR A 166 12.66 1.04 -7.17
C THR A 166 12.68 0.10 -5.97
N ALA A 167 12.30 0.57 -4.78
CA ALA A 167 12.16 -0.25 -3.59
C ALA A 167 10.88 -1.10 -3.61
N VAL A 168 9.90 -0.75 -4.45
CA VAL A 168 8.68 -1.53 -4.64
C VAL A 168 8.92 -2.61 -5.70
N VAL A 169 8.99 -3.86 -5.25
CA VAL A 169 9.29 -5.01 -6.10
C VAL A 169 8.03 -5.86 -6.27
N LYS A 170 7.78 -6.35 -7.49
CA LYS A 170 6.72 -7.34 -7.72
C LYS A 170 7.09 -8.66 -7.06
N ARG A 171 6.11 -9.31 -6.45
CA ARG A 171 6.26 -10.63 -5.83
C ARG A 171 6.51 -11.71 -6.87
#